data_AF-A0A6P7RWN9-F1
#
_entry.id   AF-A0A6P7RWN9-F1
#
_cell.length_a   1.000
_cell.length_b   1.000
_cell.length_c   1.000
_cell.angle_alpha   90.00
_cell.angle_beta   90.00
_cell.angle_gamma   90.00
#
_symmetry.space_group_name_H-M   'P 1'
#
loop_
_entity.id
_entity.type
_entity.pdbx_description
1 polymer ?
#
loop_
_entity_poly.entity_id
_entity_poly.type
_entity_poly.pdbx_seq_one_letter_code
_entity_poly.pdbx_strand_id
1 'polypeptide(L)'
;MSDNDDIEVESDEEQPRFQSAADKRAHHNALERKRRDHIKDSFHSLRDSVPSLQGEKASRAQILDKATEYIQYMRRKNHTHQQDIDDLKRQNALLEQQDDWGERDKHKYGLLEPSALFQSSYWLDPRPHPCTERMPVW
;
A
#
# COMPACT_ATOMS: atom_id res chain seq x y z
N MET A 1 -19.61 6.23 -6.86
CA MET A 1 -20.22 7.31 -7.66
C MET A 1 -20.78 8.27 -6.64
N SER A 2 -20.16 9.44 -6.46
CA SER A 2 -20.67 10.45 -5.53
C SER A 2 -21.50 11.39 -6.38
N ASP A 3 -22.81 11.41 -6.13
CA ASP A 3 -23.74 12.32 -6.75
C ASP A 3 -23.32 13.75 -6.38
N ASN A 4 -22.58 14.35 -7.29
CA ASN A 4 -22.28 15.77 -7.26
C ASN A 4 -23.58 16.41 -7.76
N ASP A 5 -24.49 16.71 -6.83
CA ASP A 5 -25.60 17.62 -7.12
C ASP A 5 -24.98 18.96 -7.50
N ASP A 6 -24.73 19.12 -8.79
CA ASP A 6 -24.46 20.41 -9.39
C ASP A 6 -25.58 21.33 -8.93
N ILE A 7 -25.20 22.39 -8.22
CA ILE A 7 -26.09 23.53 -8.02
C ILE A 7 -26.32 24.09 -9.42
N GLU A 8 -27.35 23.59 -10.09
CA GLU A 8 -28.00 24.31 -11.17
C GLU A 8 -28.42 25.64 -10.55
N VAL A 9 -27.61 26.67 -10.82
CA VAL A 9 -28.06 28.04 -10.72
C VAL A 9 -29.08 28.19 -11.84
N GLU A 10 -30.30 27.76 -11.55
CA GLU A 10 -31.47 28.06 -12.35
C GLU A 10 -31.53 29.59 -12.41
N SER A 11 -30.95 30.13 -13.48
CA SER A 11 -31.02 31.54 -13.78
C SER A 11 -32.47 31.78 -14.13
N ASP A 12 -33.18 32.44 -13.21
CA ASP A 12 -34.57 32.90 -13.26
C ASP A 12 -34.84 33.70 -14.57
N GLU A 13 -34.87 33.02 -15.70
CA GLU A 13 -35.44 33.52 -16.94
C GLU A 13 -36.97 33.38 -16.78
N GLU A 14 -37.61 34.53 -16.54
CA GLU A 14 -39.06 34.77 -16.40
C GLU A 14 -39.68 34.75 -14.99
N GLN A 15 -39.25 35.67 -14.11
CA GLN A 15 -40.09 36.12 -12.99
C GLN A 15 -40.97 37.33 -13.34
N PRO A 16 -42.26 37.32 -12.96
CA PRO A 16 -43.16 38.45 -13.22
C PRO A 16 -42.63 39.70 -12.51
N ARG A 17 -42.56 40.82 -13.25
CA ARG A 17 -42.01 42.14 -12.84
C ARG A 17 -42.62 42.78 -11.57
N PHE A 18 -43.52 42.09 -10.85
CA PHE A 18 -44.29 42.60 -9.72
C PHE A 18 -44.17 41.78 -8.44
N GLN A 19 -43.05 41.10 -8.18
CA GLN A 19 -42.79 40.53 -6.85
C GLN A 19 -42.55 41.63 -5.83
N SER A 20 -43.27 41.59 -4.71
CA SER A 20 -43.10 42.55 -3.63
C SER A 20 -41.73 42.39 -2.96
N ALA A 21 -41.26 43.44 -2.28
CA ALA A 21 -40.04 43.34 -1.47
C ALA A 21 -40.17 42.32 -0.31
N ALA A 22 -41.39 41.93 0.05
CA ALA A 22 -41.63 40.84 1.00
C ALA A 22 -41.38 39.48 0.35
N ASP A 23 -41.84 39.27 -0.89
CA ASP A 23 -41.66 38.01 -1.63
C ASP A 23 -40.19 37.73 -1.90
N LYS A 24 -39.43 38.74 -2.32
CA LYS A 24 -37.98 38.62 -2.53
C LYS A 24 -37.23 38.24 -1.24
N ARG A 25 -37.62 38.83 -0.10
CA ARG A 25 -37.06 38.49 1.21
C ARG A 25 -37.43 37.07 1.65
N ALA A 26 -38.68 36.66 1.43
CA ALA A 26 -39.13 35.32 1.74
C ALA A 26 -38.38 34.26 0.91
N HIS A 27 -38.21 34.51 -0.39
CA HIS A 27 -37.45 33.66 -1.30
C HIS A 27 -35.99 33.52 -0.86
N HIS A 28 -35.31 34.64 -0.60
CA HIS A 28 -33.94 34.63 -0.09
C HIS A 28 -33.80 33.83 1.22
N ASN A 29 -34.73 34.00 2.16
CA ASN A 29 -34.75 33.25 3.42
C ASN A 29 -35.02 31.75 3.22
N ALA A 30 -35.75 31.37 2.17
CA ALA A 30 -35.98 29.97 1.81
C ALA A 30 -34.70 29.34 1.26
N LEU A 31 -34.04 30.00 0.29
CA LEU A 31 -32.78 29.53 -0.29
C LEU A 31 -31.67 29.38 0.76
N GLU A 32 -31.53 30.35 1.65
CA GLU A 32 -30.52 30.28 2.70
C GLU A 32 -30.82 29.17 3.73
N ARG A 33 -32.09 28.85 3.99
CA ARG A 33 -32.45 27.67 4.80
C ARG A 33 -31.99 26.38 4.11
N LYS A 34 -32.31 26.20 2.83
CA LYS A 34 -31.87 25.05 2.03
C LYS A 34 -30.35 24.90 2.06
N ARG A 35 -29.61 25.99 1.86
CA ARG A 35 -28.13 26.00 1.94
C ARG A 35 -27.62 25.55 3.31
N ARG A 36 -28.22 26.03 4.41
CA ARG A 36 -27.83 25.64 5.77
C ARG A 36 -28.13 24.17 6.07
N ASP A 37 -29.21 23.62 5.53
CA ASP A 37 -29.54 22.21 5.69
C ASP A 37 -28.53 21.33 4.94
N HIS A 38 -28.15 21.68 3.71
CA HIS A 38 -27.10 20.97 2.96
C HIS A 38 -25.76 20.96 3.71
N ILE A 39 -25.37 22.09 4.31
CA ILE A 39 -24.16 22.17 5.15
C ILE A 39 -24.30 21.27 6.37
N LYS A 40 -25.46 21.29 7.02
CA LYS A 40 -25.72 20.44 8.18
C LYS A 40 -25.57 18.97 7.81
N ASP A 41 -26.08 18.54 6.66
CA ASP A 41 -25.96 17.16 6.18
C ASP A 41 -24.50 16.81 5.87
N SER A 42 -23.76 17.72 5.25
CA SER A 42 -22.31 17.55 5.02
C SER A 42 -21.53 17.35 6.34
N PHE A 43 -21.89 18.07 7.41
CA PHE A 43 -21.28 17.88 8.73
C PHE A 43 -21.65 16.52 9.35
N HIS A 44 -22.86 16.00 9.12
CA HIS A 44 -23.23 14.65 9.57
C HIS A 44 -22.41 13.58 8.84
N SER A 45 -22.32 13.66 7.51
CA SER A 45 -21.50 12.75 6.70
C SER A 45 -20.02 12.79 7.10
N LEU A 46 -19.48 13.98 7.39
CA LEU A 46 -18.11 14.13 7.87
C LEU A 46 -17.91 13.47 9.23
N ARG A 47 -18.82 13.70 10.19
CA ARG A 47 -18.77 13.07 11.51
C ARG A 47 -18.75 11.55 11.40
N ASP A 48 -19.64 11.00 10.59
CA ASP A 48 -19.81 9.55 10.46
C ASP A 48 -18.60 8.88 9.76
N SER A 49 -17.82 9.67 8.99
CA SER A 49 -16.57 9.21 8.35
C SER A 49 -15.35 9.21 9.28
N VAL A 50 -15.45 9.83 10.46
CA VAL A 50 -14.37 9.92 11.45
C VAL A 50 -14.63 8.92 12.58
N PRO A 51 -13.85 7.82 12.69
CA PRO A 51 -14.16 6.73 13.62
C PRO A 51 -14.32 7.15 15.09
N SER A 52 -13.56 8.15 15.54
CA SER A 52 -13.62 8.65 16.92
C SER A 52 -14.85 9.48 17.25
N LEU A 53 -15.68 9.83 16.25
CA LEU A 53 -16.90 10.63 16.42
C LEU A 53 -18.18 9.82 16.17
N GLN A 54 -18.06 8.57 15.75
CA GLN A 54 -19.22 7.73 15.43
C GLN A 54 -20.04 7.45 16.69
N GLY A 55 -21.35 7.70 16.61
CA GLY A 55 -22.27 7.49 17.73
C GLY A 55 -22.23 8.56 18.84
N GLU A 56 -21.37 9.56 18.73
CA GLU A 56 -21.25 10.63 19.72
C GLU A 56 -21.87 11.97 19.26
N LYS A 57 -22.32 12.76 20.23
CA LYS A 57 -22.73 14.15 19.98
C LYS A 57 -21.48 15.03 19.93
N ALA A 58 -21.10 15.47 18.74
CA ALA A 58 -19.96 16.35 18.51
C ALA A 58 -20.41 17.73 17.98
N SER A 59 -19.79 18.80 18.48
CA SER A 59 -19.97 20.14 17.93
C SER A 59 -19.29 20.30 16.57
N ARG A 60 -19.67 21.32 15.78
CA ARG A 60 -19.03 21.60 14.47
C ARG A 60 -17.52 21.79 14.58
N ALA A 61 -17.04 22.48 15.61
CA ALA A 61 -15.61 22.68 15.85
C ALA A 61 -14.91 21.34 16.09
N GLN A 62 -15.45 20.51 17.00
CA GLN A 62 -14.90 19.19 17.28
C GLN A 62 -14.88 18.28 16.04
N ILE A 63 -15.90 18.35 15.18
CA ILE A 63 -15.94 17.59 13.92
C ILE A 63 -14.76 17.99 13.02
N LEU A 64 -14.50 19.29 12.87
CA LEU A 64 -13.38 19.78 12.05
C LEU A 64 -12.01 19.42 12.64
N ASP A 65 -11.86 19.57 13.96
CA ASP A 65 -10.61 19.25 14.66
C ASP A 65 -10.28 17.76 14.54
N LYS A 66 -11.26 16.89 14.86
CA LYS A 66 -11.07 15.43 14.81
C LYS A 66 -10.93 14.90 13.38
N ALA A 67 -11.62 15.49 12.41
CA ALA A 67 -11.40 15.16 11.00
C ALA A 67 -9.96 15.50 10.57
N THR A 68 -9.46 16.67 10.97
CA THR A 68 -8.08 17.10 10.68
C THR A 68 -7.06 16.16 11.32
N GLU A 69 -7.23 15.82 12.60
CA GLU A 69 -6.41 14.83 13.30
C GLU A 69 -6.43 13.47 12.59
N TYR A 70 -7.61 13.01 12.18
CA TYR A 70 -7.77 11.72 11.52
C TYR A 70 -7.09 11.68 10.15
N ILE A 71 -7.18 12.74 9.34
CA ILE A 71 -6.46 12.85 8.07
C ILE A 71 -4.94 12.76 8.30
N GLN A 72 -4.41 13.49 9.29
CA GLN A 72 -2.97 13.46 9.61
C GLN A 72 -2.53 12.08 10.12
N TYR A 73 -3.37 11.42 10.92
CA TYR A 73 -3.13 10.06 11.38
C TYR A 73 -3.09 9.07 10.20
N MET A 74 -4.09 9.10 9.32
CA MET A 74 -4.19 8.20 8.16
C MET A 74 -3.04 8.41 7.17
N ARG A 75 -2.57 9.65 6.97
CA ARG A 75 -1.38 9.93 6.16
C ARG A 75 -0.13 9.23 6.71
N ARG A 76 0.12 9.35 8.02
CA ARG A 76 1.25 8.68 8.68
C ARG A 76 1.13 7.16 8.62
N LYS A 77 -0.06 6.64 8.92
CA LYS A 77 -0.34 5.19 8.87
C LYS A 77 -0.12 4.61 7.47
N ASN A 78 -0.64 5.26 6.43
CA ASN A 78 -0.43 4.82 5.05
C ASN A 78 1.05 4.87 4.65
N HIS A 79 1.80 5.87 5.12
CA HIS A 79 3.23 5.95 4.86
C HIS A 79 4.00 4.78 5.48
N THR A 80 3.73 4.45 6.75
CA THR A 80 4.33 3.27 7.40
C THR A 80 3.96 1.98 6.66
N HIS A 81 2.68 1.79 6.31
CA HIS A 81 2.28 0.61 5.54
C HIS A 81 2.97 0.54 4.17
N GLN A 82 3.20 1.67 3.50
CA GLN A 82 3.95 1.68 2.25
C GLN A 82 5.41 1.27 2.45
N GLN A 83 6.05 1.71 3.54
CA GLN A 83 7.39 1.27 3.91
C GLN A 83 7.43 -0.24 4.17
N ASP A 84 6.47 -0.76 4.95
CA ASP A 84 6.37 -2.20 5.24
C ASP A 84 6.21 -3.01 3.93
N ILE A 85 5.39 -2.54 3.00
CA ILE A 85 5.20 -3.17 1.68
C ILE A 85 6.52 -3.19 0.89
N ASP A 86 7.25 -2.08 0.88
CA ASP A 86 8.51 -1.98 0.13
C ASP A 86 9.62 -2.84 0.75
N ASP A 87 9.65 -2.93 2.08
CA ASP A 87 10.56 -3.81 2.82
C ASP A 87 10.28 -5.29 2.54
N LEU A 88 9.01 -5.69 2.60
CA LEU A 88 8.59 -7.07 2.29
C LEU A 88 8.87 -7.43 0.83
N LYS A 89 8.67 -6.50 -0.12
CA LYS A 89 9.04 -6.72 -1.53
C LYS A 89 10.53 -6.95 -1.70
N ARG A 90 11.37 -6.18 -1.01
CA ARG A 90 12.83 -6.37 -1.04
C ARG A 90 13.23 -7.73 -0.47
N GLN A 91 12.63 -8.13 0.66
CA GLN A 91 12.89 -9.44 1.26
C GLN A 91 12.47 -10.59 0.33
N ASN A 92 11.28 -10.51 -0.27
CA ASN A 92 10.83 -11.51 -1.23
C ASN A 92 11.75 -11.62 -2.44
N ALA A 93 12.20 -10.50 -3.00
CA ALA A 93 13.14 -10.52 -4.13
C ALA A 93 14.48 -11.19 -3.78
N LEU A 94 14.98 -11.02 -2.55
CA LEU A 94 16.19 -11.69 -2.09
C LEU A 94 15.98 -13.20 -1.91
N LEU A 95 14.82 -13.62 -1.40
CA LEU A 95 14.47 -15.04 -1.25
C LEU A 95 14.30 -15.72 -2.62
N GLU A 96 13.57 -15.09 -3.54
CA GLU A 96 13.42 -15.58 -4.92
C GLU A 96 14.78 -15.73 -5.61
N GLN A 97 15.70 -14.80 -5.38
CA GLN A 97 17.06 -14.91 -5.89
C GLN A 97 17.82 -16.10 -5.28
N GLN A 98 17.68 -16.34 -3.97
CA GLN A 98 18.29 -17.50 -3.30
C GLN A 98 17.74 -18.83 -3.82
N ASP A 99 16.43 -18.91 -4.08
CA ASP A 99 15.79 -20.09 -4.64
C ASP A 99 16.31 -20.39 -6.06
N ASP A 100 16.48 -19.37 -6.92
CA ASP A 100 17.11 -19.52 -8.25
C ASP A 100 18.56 -20.02 -8.15
N TRP A 101 19.38 -19.44 -7.28
CA TRP A 101 20.75 -19.91 -7.05
C TRP A 101 20.76 -21.39 -6.61
N GLY A 102 19.87 -21.75 -5.69
CA GLY A 102 19.72 -23.12 -5.20
C GLY A 102 19.26 -24.10 -6.28
N GLU A 103 18.33 -23.71 -7.16
CA GLU A 103 17.88 -24.55 -8.28
C GLU A 103 18.95 -24.72 -9.36
N ARG A 104 19.73 -23.68 -9.63
CA ARG A 104 20.87 -23.74 -10.57
C ARG A 104 21.97 -24.63 -10.06
N ASP A 105 22.27 -24.60 -8.76
CA ASP A 105 23.23 -25.51 -8.15
C ASP A 105 22.70 -26.95 -8.16
N LYS A 106 21.44 -27.19 -7.82
CA LYS A 106 20.82 -28.52 -7.95
C LYS A 106 20.85 -29.03 -9.40
N HIS A 107 20.68 -28.17 -10.41
CA HIS A 107 20.82 -28.56 -11.82
C HIS A 107 22.27 -28.88 -12.20
N LYS A 108 23.24 -28.09 -11.72
CA LYS A 108 24.67 -28.37 -11.93
C LYS A 108 25.07 -29.71 -11.31
N TYR A 109 24.66 -29.98 -10.07
CA TYR A 109 25.01 -31.20 -9.33
C TYR A 109 24.10 -32.39 -9.64
N GLY A 110 22.91 -32.17 -10.20
CA GLY A 110 21.99 -33.21 -10.67
C GLY A 110 22.30 -33.74 -12.08
N LEU A 111 23.14 -33.03 -12.85
CA LEU A 111 23.73 -33.53 -14.11
C LEU A 111 25.04 -34.32 -13.90
N LEU A 112 25.62 -34.32 -12.70
CA LEU A 112 26.75 -35.20 -12.36
C LEU A 112 26.19 -36.59 -12.03
N GLU A 113 26.37 -37.50 -12.99
CA GLU A 113 26.23 -38.95 -12.78
C GLU A 113 26.92 -39.36 -11.46
N PRO A 114 26.27 -40.15 -10.57
CA PRO A 114 26.82 -40.54 -9.27
C PRO A 114 28.23 -41.16 -9.29
N SER A 115 28.68 -41.62 -10.45
CA SER A 115 30.01 -42.21 -10.67
C SER A 115 31.18 -41.21 -10.59
N ALA A 116 30.95 -39.90 -10.74
CA ALA A 116 32.03 -38.91 -10.81
C ALA A 116 32.56 -38.45 -9.43
N LEU A 117 31.77 -38.59 -8.36
CA LEU A 117 32.17 -38.16 -7.01
C LEU A 117 32.99 -39.20 -6.23
N PHE A 118 33.09 -40.44 -6.73
CA PHE A 118 33.88 -41.50 -6.11
C PHE A 118 35.38 -41.44 -6.48
N GLN A 119 35.75 -40.71 -7.53
CA GLN A 119 37.14 -40.72 -8.03
C GLN A 119 38.03 -39.59 -7.50
N SER A 120 37.47 -38.60 -6.79
CA SER A 120 38.25 -37.44 -6.33
C SER A 120 39.08 -37.69 -5.06
N SER A 121 38.90 -38.82 -4.37
CA SER A 121 39.69 -39.15 -3.16
C SER A 121 40.93 -40.02 -3.42
N TYR A 122 41.23 -40.36 -4.69
CA TYR A 122 42.35 -41.26 -5.02
C TYR A 122 43.57 -40.58 -5.65
N TRP A 123 43.56 -39.24 -5.78
CA TRP A 123 44.69 -38.51 -6.34
C TRP A 123 45.20 -37.49 -5.33
N LEU A 124 46.03 -37.93 -4.39
CA LEU A 124 47.18 -37.19 -3.86
C LEU A 124 47.90 -38.06 -2.81
N ASP A 125 48.83 -38.91 -3.24
CA ASP A 125 50.02 -39.19 -2.42
C ASP A 125 51.22 -39.57 -3.33
N PRO A 126 52.13 -38.64 -3.63
CA PRO A 126 53.37 -38.93 -4.34
C PRO A 126 54.48 -39.22 -3.33
N ARG A 127 54.83 -40.49 -3.12
CA ARG A 127 56.14 -40.84 -2.52
C ARG A 127 57.15 -41.23 -3.60
N PRO A 128 58.29 -40.55 -3.70
CA PRO A 128 59.38 -40.95 -4.59
C PRO A 128 60.50 -41.62 -3.77
N HIS A 129 60.92 -42.85 -4.12
CA HIS A 129 62.22 -43.39 -3.67
C HIS A 129 62.90 -44.21 -4.78
N PRO A 130 64.25 -44.27 -4.81
CA PRO A 130 65.02 -44.37 -6.05
C PRO A 130 65.60 -45.76 -6.36
N CYS A 131 66.09 -45.90 -7.58
CA CYS A 131 66.91 -47.00 -8.11
C CYS A 131 68.10 -47.37 -7.22
N THR A 132 68.41 -48.68 -7.07
CA THR A 132 69.73 -49.29 -7.38
C THR A 132 69.67 -50.83 -7.45
N GLU A 133 70.25 -51.36 -8.54
CA GLU A 133 71.13 -52.54 -8.66
C GLU A 133 70.70 -53.99 -8.28
N ARG A 134 70.60 -54.81 -9.35
CA ARG A 134 71.53 -55.90 -9.74
C ARG A 134 71.77 -57.09 -8.76
N MET A 135 71.07 -58.18 -9.10
CA MET A 135 71.55 -59.57 -9.32
C MET A 135 71.73 -60.59 -8.16
N PRO A 136 71.66 -61.91 -8.49
CA PRO A 136 71.13 -62.99 -7.64
C PRO A 136 72.21 -63.93 -7.11
N VAL A 137 71.89 -64.79 -6.13
CA VAL A 137 72.50 -66.14 -6.01
C VAL A 137 71.71 -67.04 -5.04
N TRP A 138 71.37 -68.22 -5.55
CA TRP A 138 70.94 -69.51 -4.94
C TRP A 138 69.84 -69.52 -3.88
#